data_AF-A0A4D4KUJ9-F1
#
_entry.id   AF-A0A4D4KUJ9-F1
#
_cell.length_a   1.000
_cell.length_b   1.000
_cell.length_c   1.000
_cell.angle_alpha   90.00
_cell.angle_beta   90.00
_cell.angle_gamma   90.00
#
_symmetry.space_group_name_H-M   'P 1'
#
loop_
_entity.id
_entity.type
_entity.pdbx_description
1 polymer ?
#
loop_
_entity_poly.entity_id
_entity_poly.type
_entity_poly.pdbx_seq_one_letter_code
_entity_poly.pdbx_strand_id
1 'polypeptide(L)' 'MQESGELRPDADVTELADLTMAAIQGGLLLAQVRRRPDQLRLALRGARAALEDALIPLP' A
#
# COMPACT_ATOMS: atom_id res chain seq x y z
N MET A 1 -12.28 5.53 -5.77
CA MET A 1 -11.74 5.67 -4.41
C MET A 1 -11.81 7.12 -3.93
N GLN A 2 -11.14 8.08 -4.58
CA GLN A 2 -11.28 9.50 -4.21
C GLN A 2 -12.60 10.10 -4.73
N GLU A 3 -12.92 9.88 -6.01
CA GLU A 3 -14.19 10.31 -6.62
C GLU A 3 -15.42 9.60 -6.03
N SER A 4 -15.23 8.41 -5.44
CA SER A 4 -16.29 7.67 -4.73
C SER A 4 -16.42 8.08 -3.26
N GLY A 5 -15.58 9.00 -2.77
CA GLY A 5 -15.62 9.50 -1.39
C GLY A 5 -15.16 8.50 -0.34
N GLU A 6 -14.32 7.53 -0.70
CA GLU A 6 -13.72 6.56 0.24
C GLU A 6 -12.40 7.07 0.82
N LEU A 7 -11.64 7.83 0.03
CA LEU A 7 -10.38 8.43 0.45
C LEU A 7 -10.60 9.85 0.96
N ARG A 8 -9.74 10.31 1.87
CA ARG A 8 -9.73 11.71 2.31
C ARG A 8 -9.53 12.66 1.11
N PRO A 9 -10.09 13.88 1.16
CA PRO A 9 -9.95 14.85 0.06
C PRO A 9 -8.50 15.23 -0.23
N ASP A 10 -7.63 15.18 0.77
CA ASP A 10 -6.21 15.52 0.69
C ASP A 10 -5.31 14.32 0.38
N ALA A 11 -5.86 13.12 0.20
CA ALA A 11 -5.09 11.95 -0.19
C ALA A 11 -4.57 12.09 -1.63
N ASP A 12 -3.26 11.91 -1.81
CA ASP A 12 -2.64 11.81 -3.13
C ASP A 12 -2.75 10.37 -3.65
N VAL A 13 -3.65 10.15 -4.61
CA VAL A 13 -3.88 8.83 -5.21
C VAL A 13 -2.67 8.34 -6.00
N THR A 14 -1.92 9.24 -6.62
CA THR A 14 -0.71 8.88 -7.37
C THR A 14 0.38 8.39 -6.42
N GLU A 15 0.59 9.08 -5.29
CA GLU A 15 1.54 8.64 -4.27
C GLU A 15 1.16 7.27 -3.69
N LEU A 16 -0.12 7.05 -3.36
CA LEU A 16 -0.60 5.76 -2.85
C LEU A 16 -0.42 4.62 -3.87
N ALA A 17 -0.63 4.90 -5.15
CA ALA A 17 -0.42 3.93 -6.23
C ALA A 17 1.07 3.59 -6.38
N ASP A 18 1.95 4.60 -6.39
CA ASP A 18 3.40 4.42 -6.50
C ASP A 18 3.95 3.63 -5.30
N LEU A 19 3.50 3.97 -4.09
CA LEU A 19 3.88 3.26 -2.87
C LEU A 19 3.43 1.80 -2.90
N THR A 20 2.21 1.53 -3.37
CA THR A 20 1.69 0.17 -3.54
C THR A 20 2.53 -0.61 -4.58
N MET A 21 2.86 0.02 -5.70
CA MET A 21 3.67 -0.60 -6.74
C MET A 21 5.09 -0.88 -6.25
N ALA A 22 5.70 0.03 -5.49
CA ALA A 22 7.00 -0.15 -4.86
C ALA A 22 6.97 -1.29 -3.85
N ALA A 23 5.92 -1.41 -3.04
CA ALA A 23 5.76 -2.50 -2.09
C ALA A 23 5.65 -3.88 -2.78
N ILE A 24 4.92 -3.97 -3.89
CA ILE A 24 4.83 -5.19 -4.69
C ILE A 24 6.21 -5.56 -5.26
N GLN A 25 6.86 -4.62 -5.96
CA GLN A 25 8.13 -4.86 -6.65
C GLN A 25 9.25 -5.17 -5.64
N GLY A 26 9.42 -4.33 -4.63
CA GLY A 26 10.44 -4.50 -3.60
C GLY A 26 10.18 -5.72 -2.71
N GLY A 27 8.91 -5.98 -2.36
CA GLY A 27 8.51 -7.15 -1.60
C GLY A 27 8.78 -8.46 -2.33
N LEU A 28 8.49 -8.53 -3.63
CA LEU A 28 8.80 -9.68 -4.49
C LEU A 28 10.31 -9.89 -4.62
N LEU A 29 11.08 -8.82 -4.82
CA LEU A 29 12.54 -8.88 -4.90
C LEU A 29 13.14 -9.43 -3.59
N LEU A 30 12.72 -8.88 -2.44
CA LEU A 30 13.18 -9.34 -1.12
C LEU A 30 12.80 -10.80 -0.85
N ALA A 31 11.58 -11.21 -1.22
CA ALA A 31 11.13 -12.59 -1.06
C ALA A 31 11.99 -13.57 -1.87
N GLN A 32 12.37 -13.19 -3.10
CA GLN A 32 13.24 -13.99 -3.96
C GLN A 32 14.68 -14.08 -3.42
N VAL A 33 15.30 -12.93 -3.10
CA VAL A 33 16.68 -12.87 -2.60
C VAL A 33 16.82 -13.61 -1.28
N ARG A 34 15.85 -13.46 -0.36
CA ARG A 34 15.88 -14.08 0.97
C ARG A 34 15.25 -15.47 1.03
N ARG A 35 14.64 -15.94 -0.08
CA ARG A 35 13.83 -17.18 -0.16
C ARG A 35 12.79 -17.28 0.95
N ARG A 36 12.13 -16.14 1.23
CA ARG A 36 11.25 -15.95 2.38
C ARG A 36 9.96 -15.25 1.96
N PRO A 37 8.83 -15.99 1.77
CA PRO A 37 7.59 -15.42 1.24
C PRO A 37 6.94 -14.40 2.19
N ASP A 38 7.33 -14.40 3.47
CA ASP A 38 6.90 -13.42 4.46
C ASP A 38 7.39 -11.98 4.15
N GLN A 39 8.45 -11.81 3.34
CA GLN A 39 8.94 -10.48 2.97
C GLN A 39 7.94 -9.71 2.10
N LEU A 40 7.28 -10.39 1.14
CA LEU A 40 6.21 -9.78 0.36
C LEU A 40 5.00 -9.46 1.24
N ARG A 41 4.64 -10.36 2.17
CA ARG A 41 3.55 -10.10 3.12
C ARG A 41 3.82 -8.87 4.00
N LEU A 42 5.06 -8.69 4.45
CA LEU A 42 5.47 -7.53 5.23
C LEU A 42 5.33 -6.24 4.41
N ALA A 43 5.84 -6.22 3.17
CA ALA A 43 5.74 -5.04 2.30
C ALA A 43 4.28 -4.67 1.99
N LEU A 44 3.45 -5.66 1.66
CA LEU A 44 2.01 -5.45 1.39
C LEU A 44 1.24 -4.99 2.62
N ARG A 45 1.62 -5.41 3.83
CA ARG A 45 1.04 -4.86 5.07
C ARG A 45 1.34 -3.37 5.23
N GLY A 46 2.55 -2.93 4.90
CA GLY A 46 2.91 -1.51 4.91
C GLY A 46 2.09 -0.69 3.92
N ALA A 47 1.99 -1.15 2.67
CA ALA A 47 1.15 -0.49 1.66
C ALA A 47 -0.32 -0.44 2.06
N ARG A 48 -0.86 -1.54 2.63
CA ARG A 48 -2.23 -1.55 3.14
C ARG A 48 -2.43 -0.55 4.28
N ALA A 49 -1.50 -0.46 5.22
CA ALA A 49 -1.59 0.52 6.31
C ALA A 49 -1.60 1.96 5.78
N ALA A 50 -0.84 2.27 4.73
CA ALA A 50 -0.88 3.58 4.09
C ALA A 50 -2.24 3.86 3.40
N LEU A 51 -2.82 2.86 2.75
CA LEU A 51 -4.17 2.96 2.19
C LEU A 51 -5.24 3.14 3.28
N GLU A 52 -5.17 2.35 4.34
CA GLU A 52 -6.08 2.43 5.51
C GLU A 52 -5.96 3.79 6.18
N ASP A 53 -4.75 4.33 6.33
CA ASP A 53 -4.54 5.68 6.81
C ASP A 53 -5.29 6.66 5.92
N ALA A 54 -5.18 6.57 4.60
CA ALA A 54 -5.80 7.51 3.66
C ALA A 54 -7.34 7.44 3.56
N LEU A 55 -8.00 6.46 4.19
CA LEU A 55 -9.45 6.34 4.19
C LEU A 55 -10.13 7.43 5.03
N ILE A 56 -11.35 7.79 4.65
CA ILE A 56 -12.23 8.57 5.51
C ILE A 56 -12.60 7.72 6.73
N PRO A 57 -12.45 8.23 7.98
CA PRO A 57 -12.86 7.50 9.17
C PRO A 57 -14.35 7.16 9.12
N LEU A 58 -14.69 5.89 9.36
CA LEU A 58 -16.09 5.50 9.56
C LEU A 58 -16.62 6.13 10.87
N PRO A 59 -17.88 6.61 10.88
CA PRO A 59 -18.52 7.17 12.08
C PRO A 59 -18.77 6.13 13.17
#